data_AF-A0AAW3V049-F1
#
_entry.id   AF-A0AAW3V049-F1
#
_cell.length_a   1.000
_cell.length_b   1.000
_cell.length_c   1.000
_cell.angle_alpha   90.00
_cell.angle_beta   90.00
_cell.angle_gamma   90.00
#
_symmetry.space_group_name_H-M   'P 1'
#
loop_
_entity.id
_entity.type
_entity.pdbx_description
1 polymer ?
#
loop_
_entity_poly.entity_id
_entity_poly.type
_entity_poly.pdbx_seq_one_letter_code
_entity_poly.pdbx_strand_id
1 'polypeptide(L)'
;MTHNMHDPGREEIATAVRSCLLSAIGSTAAADLIADDTNLFDVGIDSMNMTDLLLQLEQRFGFTLAPEDLSSDLFLRFDNLVSFVESHVRRN
;
A
#
# COMPACT_ATOMS: atom_id res chain seq x y z
N MET A 1 22.55 -0.64 18.15
CA MET A 1 21.70 0.21 17.29
C MET A 1 20.27 -0.18 17.58
N THR A 2 19.67 0.48 18.57
CA THR A 2 18.34 0.20 19.10
C THR A 2 17.31 0.78 18.14
N HIS A 3 16.62 -0.09 17.38
CA HIS A 3 15.55 0.36 16.49
C HIS A 3 14.40 0.84 17.37
N ASN A 4 14.05 2.10 17.17
CA ASN A 4 13.04 2.85 17.89
C ASN A 4 11.68 2.17 17.73
N MET A 5 10.92 2.04 18.83
CA MET A 5 9.50 1.68 18.82
C MET A 5 8.69 2.87 18.28
N HIS A 6 8.90 3.23 17.01
CA HIS A 6 8.16 4.30 16.36
C HIS A 6 7.05 3.66 15.54
N ASP A 7 5.82 4.08 15.81
CA ASP A 7 4.73 4.01 14.85
C ASP A 7 5.28 4.36 13.46
N PRO A 8 5.15 3.48 12.45
CA PRO A 8 5.78 3.71 11.16
C PRO A 8 5.26 5.03 10.59
N GLY A 9 6.19 5.95 10.32
CA GLY A 9 5.83 7.25 9.74
C GLY A 9 5.11 7.04 8.40
N ARG A 10 4.23 7.98 8.01
CA ARG A 10 3.51 7.91 6.73
C ARG A 10 4.42 7.62 5.54
N GLU A 11 5.64 8.16 5.55
CA GLU A 11 6.67 7.92 4.54
C GLU A 11 7.16 6.45 4.50
N GLU A 12 7.28 5.79 5.65
CA GLU A 12 7.62 4.37 5.73
C GLU A 12 6.48 3.51 5.20
N ILE A 13 5.24 3.86 5.55
CA ILE A 13 4.04 3.20 5.03
C ILE A 13 3.99 3.35 3.52
N ALA A 14 4.13 4.57 2.99
CA ALA A 14 4.19 4.83 1.56
C ALA A 14 5.29 4.00 0.86
N THR A 15 6.48 3.94 1.44
CA THR A 15 7.60 3.15 0.89
C THR A 15 7.28 1.65 0.86
N ALA A 16 6.67 1.13 1.92
CA ALA A 16 6.24 -0.26 2.01
C ALA A 16 5.13 -0.58 1.01
N VAL A 17 4.11 0.28 0.92
CA VAL A 17 2.99 0.13 -0.03
C VAL A 17 3.51 0.18 -1.47
N ARG A 18 4.41 1.12 -1.82
CA ARG A 18 5.06 1.15 -3.14
C ARG A 18 5.80 -0.15 -3.43
N SER A 19 6.55 -0.66 -2.47
CA SER A 19 7.32 -1.90 -2.63
C SER A 19 6.40 -3.10 -2.88
N CYS A 20 5.31 -3.22 -2.11
CA CYS A 20 4.32 -4.27 -2.31
C CYS A 20 3.57 -4.10 -3.65
N LEU A 21 3.26 -2.87 -4.05
CA LEU A 21 2.61 -2.57 -5.33
C LEU A 21 3.47 -3.02 -6.50
N LEU A 22 4.74 -2.64 -6.52
CA LEU A 22 5.70 -3.05 -7.55
C LEU A 22 5.86 -4.56 -7.62
N SER A 23 5.90 -5.22 -6.45
CA SER A 23 5.94 -6.67 -6.36
C SER A 23 4.69 -7.31 -6.96
N ALA A 24 3.50 -6.76 -6.67
CA ALA A 24 2.23 -7.31 -7.13
C ALA A 24 2.05 -7.18 -8.66
N ILE A 25 2.49 -6.07 -9.26
CA ILE A 25 2.43 -5.88 -10.72
C ILE A 25 3.64 -6.50 -11.46
N GLY A 26 4.59 -7.09 -10.73
CA GLY A 26 5.82 -7.65 -11.31
C GLY A 26 6.70 -6.63 -12.04
N SER A 27 6.58 -5.34 -11.71
CA SER A 27 7.34 -4.28 -12.37
C SER A 27 8.57 -3.89 -11.56
N THR A 28 9.72 -3.80 -12.24
CA THR A 28 10.96 -3.18 -11.71
C THR A 28 10.96 -1.65 -11.90
N ALA A 29 9.80 -1.05 -12.18
CA ALA A 29 9.69 0.41 -12.24
C ALA A 29 10.17 1.00 -10.90
N ALA A 30 10.85 2.15 -10.95
CA ALA A 30 11.32 2.79 -9.74
C ALA A 30 10.10 3.15 -8.87
N ALA A 31 10.06 2.68 -7.62
CA ALA A 31 9.05 3.07 -6.63
C ALA A 31 8.88 4.59 -6.53
N ASP A 32 9.96 5.30 -6.82
CA ASP A 32 10.04 6.77 -6.87
C ASP A 32 9.15 7.42 -7.95
N LEU A 33 8.79 6.70 -9.01
CA LEU A 33 7.91 7.24 -10.06
C LEU A 33 6.43 7.30 -9.65
N ILE A 34 6.03 6.58 -8.60
CA ILE A 34 4.62 6.47 -8.19
C ILE A 34 4.32 7.60 -7.21
N ALA A 35 3.92 8.76 -7.72
CA ALA A 35 3.53 9.90 -6.90
C ALA A 35 2.24 9.62 -6.11
N ASP A 36 1.98 10.42 -5.07
CA ASP A 36 0.76 10.29 -4.25
C ASP A 36 -0.53 10.45 -5.07
N ASP A 37 -0.52 11.32 -6.08
CA ASP A 37 -1.64 11.55 -7.00
C ASP A 37 -1.76 10.48 -8.10
N THR A 38 -0.80 9.55 -8.20
CA THR A 38 -0.78 8.54 -9.25
C THR A 38 -1.95 7.57 -9.13
N ASN A 39 -2.66 7.39 -10.24
CA ASN A 39 -3.74 6.42 -10.35
C ASN A 39 -3.18 5.01 -10.55
N LEU A 40 -3.49 4.09 -9.63
CA LEU A 40 -2.95 2.73 -9.67
C LEU A 40 -3.47 1.93 -10.87
N PHE A 41 -4.68 2.25 -11.35
CA PHE A 41 -5.23 1.66 -12.57
C PHE A 41 -4.41 2.03 -13.82
N ASP A 42 -3.86 3.25 -13.87
CA ASP A 42 -3.01 3.72 -14.98
C ASP A 42 -1.65 2.99 -14.99
N VAL A 43 -1.18 2.58 -13.82
CA VAL A 43 0.05 1.80 -13.63
C VAL A 43 -0.12 0.33 -14.05
N GLY A 44 -1.34 -0.12 -14.36
CA GLY A 44 -1.64 -1.50 -14.74
C GLY A 44 -1.96 -2.42 -13.56
N ILE A 45 -2.54 -1.86 -12.49
CA ILE A 45 -3.10 -2.68 -11.41
C ILE A 45 -4.42 -3.30 -11.87
N ASP A 46 -4.42 -4.63 -11.95
CA ASP A 46 -5.62 -5.45 -12.18
C ASP A 46 -6.19 -5.97 -10.86
N SER A 47 -7.43 -6.49 -10.89
CA SER A 47 -8.11 -7.08 -9.72
C SER A 47 -7.28 -8.18 -9.02
N MET A 48 -6.51 -8.97 -9.78
CA MET A 48 -5.60 -9.97 -9.23
C MET A 48 -4.44 -9.32 -8.46
N ASN A 49 -3.81 -8.30 -9.04
CA ASN A 49 -2.69 -7.55 -8.43
C ASN A 49 -3.16 -6.78 -7.18
N MET A 50 -4.39 -6.27 -7.17
CA MET A 50 -4.98 -5.66 -5.97
C MET A 50 -5.03 -6.66 -4.81
N THR A 51 -5.48 -7.88 -5.09
CA THR A 51 -5.63 -8.92 -4.06
C THR A 51 -4.26 -9.35 -3.53
N ASP A 52 -3.26 -9.50 -4.40
CA ASP A 52 -1.87 -9.80 -4.00
C ASP A 52 -1.28 -8.67 -3.14
N LEU A 53 -1.43 -7.42 -3.59
CA LEU A 53 -1.00 -6.23 -2.87
C LEU A 53 -1.55 -6.22 -1.45
N LEU A 54 -2.85 -6.46 -1.30
CA LEU A 54 -3.53 -6.48 -0.02
C LEU A 54 -2.98 -7.55 0.90
N LEU A 55 -2.83 -8.77 0.40
CA LEU A 55 -2.26 -9.88 1.16
C LEU A 55 -0.82 -9.57 1.62
N GLN A 56 -0.03 -8.88 0.79
CA GLN A 56 1.30 -8.43 1.19
C GLN A 56 1.25 -7.35 2.27
N LEU A 57 0.32 -6.39 2.17
CA LEU A 57 0.13 -5.35 3.18
C LEU A 57 -0.30 -5.94 4.53
N GLU A 58 -1.28 -6.84 4.52
CA GLU A 58 -1.75 -7.57 5.71
C GLU A 58 -0.60 -8.32 6.39
N GLN A 59 0.20 -9.07 5.63
CA GLN A 59 1.35 -9.79 6.18
C GLN A 59 2.47 -8.87 6.66
N ARG A 60 2.66 -7.72 6.01
CA ARG A 60 3.75 -6.79 6.32
C ARG A 60 3.47 -5.95 7.56
N PHE A 61 2.22 -5.52 7.74
CA PHE A 61 1.80 -4.67 8.85
C PHE A 61 1.09 -5.44 9.97
N GLY A 62 0.68 -6.69 9.72
CA GLY A 62 0.04 -7.54 10.72
C GLY A 62 -1.43 -7.21 11.01
N PHE A 63 -2.13 -6.58 10.06
CA PHE A 63 -3.59 -6.35 10.15
C PHE A 63 -4.35 -7.25 9.17
N THR A 64 -5.67 -7.27 9.31
CA THR A 64 -6.59 -7.94 8.38
C THR A 64 -7.48 -6.91 7.69
N LEU A 65 -7.53 -6.93 6.37
CA LEU A 65 -8.39 -6.07 5.57
C LEU A 65 -9.63 -6.84 5.16
N ALA A 66 -10.79 -6.32 5.54
CA ALA A 66 -12.04 -6.87 5.07
C ALA A 66 -12.27 -6.44 3.61
N PRO A 67 -12.79 -7.32 2.75
CA PRO A 67 -13.08 -6.98 1.36
C PRO A 67 -14.12 -5.86 1.21
N GLU A 68 -14.94 -5.62 2.24
CA GLU A 68 -15.88 -4.49 2.31
C GLU A 68 -15.20 -3.13 2.51
N ASP A 69 -14.01 -3.10 3.12
CA ASP A 69 -13.20 -1.89 3.26
C ASP A 69 -12.51 -1.52 1.94
N LEU A 70 -12.45 -2.47 0.99
CA LEU A 70 -11.83 -2.30 -0.32
C LEU A 70 -12.79 -1.61 -1.29
N SER A 71 -12.63 -0.29 -1.40
CA SER A 71 -13.28 0.48 -2.46
C SER A 71 -12.33 0.67 -3.63
N SER A 72 -12.88 0.65 -4.85
CA SER A 72 -12.16 1.04 -6.07
C SER A 72 -11.54 2.43 -5.98
N ASP A 73 -12.14 3.31 -5.15
CA ASP A 73 -11.63 4.64 -4.85
C ASP A 73 -10.23 4.63 -4.20
N LEU A 74 -9.92 3.61 -3.40
CA LEU A 74 -8.58 3.44 -2.79
C LEU A 74 -7.49 3.25 -3.84
N PHE A 75 -7.86 2.73 -5.01
CA PHE A 75 -6.95 2.45 -6.11
C PHE A 75 -6.91 3.59 -7.13
N LEU A 76 -7.77 4.61 -7.01
CA LEU A 76 -7.73 5.79 -7.88
C LEU A 76 -6.50 6.66 -7.61
N ARG A 77 -5.94 6.60 -6.40
CA ARG A 77 -4.76 7.37 -5.98
C ARG A 77 -3.92 6.57 -5.03
N PHE A 78 -2.60 6.60 -5.22
CA PHE A 78 -1.66 5.98 -4.29
C PHE A 78 -1.81 6.50 -2.86
N ASP A 79 -2.05 7.81 -2.71
CA ASP A 79 -2.29 8.46 -1.41
C ASP A 79 -3.44 7.83 -0.62
N ASN A 80 -4.54 7.48 -1.31
CA ASN A 80 -5.72 6.88 -0.68
C ASN A 80 -5.35 5.55 -0.01
N LEU A 81 -4.57 4.73 -0.70
CA LEU A 81 -4.10 3.45 -0.18
C LEU A 81 -3.16 3.62 1.02
N VAL A 82 -2.24 4.59 0.98
CA VAL A 82 -1.34 4.90 2.10
C VAL A 82 -2.12 5.37 3.31
N SER A 83 -3.03 6.33 3.13
CA SER A 83 -3.86 6.89 4.20
C SER A 83 -4.78 5.83 4.82
N PHE A 84 -5.26 4.90 4.00
CA PHE A 84 -6.04 3.75 4.44
C PHE A 84 -5.23 2.79 5.33
N VAL A 85 -4.04 2.39 4.86
CA VAL A 85 -3.12 1.53 5.63
C VAL A 85 -2.68 2.22 6.93
N GLU A 86 -2.33 3.50 6.88
CA GLU A 86 -1.99 4.31 8.06
C GLU A 86 -3.12 4.31 9.10
N SER A 87 -4.36 4.48 8.65
CA SER A 87 -5.53 4.48 9.54
C SER A 87 -5.73 3.13 10.23
N HIS A 88 -5.40 2.02 9.57
CA HIS A 88 -5.46 0.67 10.16
C HIS A 88 -4.31 0.41 11.13
N VAL A 89 -3.09 0.75 10.73
CA VAL A 89 -1.89 0.59 11.57
C VAL A 89 -2.01 1.38 12.87
N ARG A 90 -2.50 2.63 12.80
CA ARG A 90 -2.70 3.50 13.97
C ARG A 90 -3.83 3.04 14.91
N ARG A 91 -4.72 2.16 14.43
CA ARG A 91 -5.90 1.71 15.17
C ARG A 91 -5.67 0.38 15.88
N ASN A 92 -4.57 -0.32 15.57
CA ASN A 92 -4.18 -1.61 16.15
C ASN A 92 -3.07 -1.43 17.21
#